data_AF-Q9S499-F1
#
_entry.id   AF-Q9S499-F1
#
_cell.length_a   1.000
_cell.length_b   1.000
_cell.length_c   1.000
_cell.angle_alpha   90.00
_cell.angle_beta   90.00
_cell.angle_gamma   90.00
#
_symmetry.space_group_name_H-M   'P 1'
#
loop_
_entity.id
_entity.type
_entity.pdbx_description
1 polymer ?
#
loop_
_entity_poly.entity_id
_entity_poly.type
_entity_poly.pdbx_seq_one_letter_code
_entity_poly.pdbx_strand_id
1 'polypeptide(L)'
;MNLMMHNIEYNDIQIHHADTLESDWPDGVIEGKDTPRMFDAVMANPPYSAHWNNKDREDDPRFREYGIAPKTKADYSFLLHCLYHTKESGRVAIILPHGVLFRGAAEGRIRKALIDKHQIEAVIGFPDKLFLNTGIPVCVLILKKNRANSDILFVDASQGFEKMKNLKQLRPEDIDKITETVIHRKAVDKYSHLATLEESLRMITT
;
A
#
# COMPACT_ATOMS: atom_id res chain seq x y z
N MET A 1 -10.34 20.98 9.00
CA MET A 1 -9.63 22.29 8.89
C MET A 1 -8.61 22.29 7.76
N ASN A 2 -7.64 21.36 7.72
CA ASN A 2 -6.58 21.33 6.70
C ASN A 2 -7.08 21.39 5.24
N LEU A 3 -8.06 20.56 4.85
CA LEU A 3 -8.62 20.56 3.48
C LEU A 3 -9.28 21.89 3.10
N MET A 4 -10.07 22.48 4.01
CA MET A 4 -10.72 23.78 3.77
C MET A 4 -9.69 24.91 3.59
N MET A 5 -8.55 24.86 4.30
CA MET A 5 -7.46 25.82 4.14
C MET A 5 -6.73 25.69 2.78
N HIS A 6 -6.93 24.57 2.07
CA HIS A 6 -6.44 24.36 0.72
C HIS A 6 -7.53 24.55 -0.34
N ASN A 7 -8.62 25.26 0.02
CA ASN A 7 -9.73 25.63 -0.88
C ASN A 7 -10.46 24.43 -1.50
N ILE A 8 -10.51 23.28 -0.82
CA ILE A 8 -11.38 22.18 -1.20
C ILE A 8 -12.82 22.52 -0.79
N GLU A 9 -13.76 22.41 -1.73
CA GLU A 9 -15.16 22.72 -1.48
C GLU A 9 -15.76 21.80 -0.41
N TYR A 10 -16.64 22.35 0.44
CA TYR A 10 -17.23 21.59 1.55
C TYR A 10 -17.96 20.32 1.07
N ASN A 11 -18.65 20.39 -0.06
CA ASN A 11 -19.40 19.25 -0.61
C ASN A 11 -18.50 18.12 -1.15
N ASP A 12 -17.22 18.41 -1.40
CA ASP A 12 -16.22 17.43 -1.85
C ASP A 12 -15.47 16.77 -0.68
N ILE A 13 -15.75 17.18 0.57
CA ILE A 13 -15.09 16.67 1.77
C ILE A 13 -15.98 15.67 2.48
N GLN A 14 -15.56 14.41 2.50
CA GLN A 14 -16.17 13.36 3.31
C GLN A 14 -15.12 12.79 4.27
N ILE A 15 -15.21 13.19 5.55
CA ILE A 15 -14.32 12.71 6.61
C ILE A 15 -15.17 12.02 7.66
N HIS A 16 -14.75 10.82 8.06
CA HIS A 16 -15.40 10.03 9.09
C HIS A 16 -14.44 9.78 10.26
N HIS A 17 -14.93 9.92 11.49
CA HIS A 17 -14.15 9.67 12.70
C HIS A 17 -14.58 8.35 13.33
N ALA A 18 -13.87 7.28 12.97
CA ALA A 18 -14.03 5.94 13.51
C ALA A 18 -12.74 5.14 13.35
N ASP A 19 -12.70 3.93 13.90
CA ASP A 19 -11.65 2.97 13.61
C ASP A 19 -11.93 2.28 12.28
N THR A 20 -11.03 2.45 11.32
CA THR A 20 -11.18 1.95 9.94
C THR A 20 -11.16 0.42 9.83
N LEU A 21 -10.56 -0.30 10.79
CA LEU A 21 -10.50 -1.76 10.78
C LEU A 21 -11.68 -2.36 11.56
N GLU A 22 -12.14 -1.70 12.62
CA GLU A 22 -13.32 -2.15 13.38
C GLU A 22 -14.64 -1.88 12.66
N SER A 23 -14.78 -0.69 12.07
CA SER A 23 -16.00 -0.23 11.42
C SER A 23 -15.68 0.14 9.97
N ASP A 24 -15.99 -0.77 9.05
CA ASP A 24 -15.77 -0.53 7.63
C ASP A 24 -16.63 0.63 7.13
N TRP A 25 -16.01 1.53 6.36
CA TRP A 25 -16.62 2.76 5.85
C TRP A 25 -15.85 3.18 4.59
N PRO A 26 -16.48 3.73 3.53
CA PRO A 26 -17.88 4.16 3.40
C PRO A 26 -18.90 3.07 3.10
N ASP A 27 -18.57 1.82 3.40
CA ASP A 27 -19.46 0.68 3.21
C ASP A 27 -20.62 0.62 4.22
N GLY A 28 -21.67 -0.07 3.81
CA GLY A 28 -22.93 -0.17 4.54
C GLY A 28 -24.13 -0.17 3.59
N VAL A 29 -25.28 -0.55 4.14
CA VAL A 29 -26.56 -0.55 3.42
C VAL A 29 -27.00 0.89 3.14
N ILE A 30 -26.95 1.29 1.87
CA ILE A 30 -27.60 2.51 1.38
C ILE A 30 -28.87 2.06 0.67
N GLU A 31 -30.04 2.50 1.14
CA GLU A 31 -31.35 2.15 0.55
C GLU A 31 -31.62 0.64 0.42
N GLY A 32 -31.19 -0.17 1.38
CA GLY A 32 -31.43 -1.62 1.39
C GLY A 32 -30.44 -2.43 0.53
N LYS A 33 -29.47 -1.77 -0.12
CA LYS A 33 -28.41 -2.43 -0.87
C LYS A 33 -27.06 -2.19 -0.20
N ASP A 34 -26.41 -3.28 0.18
CA ASP A 34 -25.01 -3.24 0.58
C ASP A 34 -24.16 -3.16 -0.70
N THR A 35 -23.63 -1.98 -0.98
CA THR A 35 -22.68 -1.79 -2.07
C THR A 35 -21.45 -1.10 -1.54
N PRO A 36 -20.30 -1.77 -1.58
CA PRO A 36 -19.08 -1.16 -1.14
C PRO A 36 -18.77 0.07 -1.99
N ARG A 37 -18.46 1.20 -1.37
CA ARG A 37 -18.10 2.41 -2.12
C ARG A 37 -16.67 2.25 -2.61
N MET A 38 -16.52 2.32 -3.93
CA MET A 38 -15.27 2.06 -4.62
C MET A 38 -14.68 3.34 -5.21
N PHE A 39 -13.36 3.49 -5.11
CA PHE A 39 -12.63 4.66 -5.57
C PHE A 39 -11.69 4.33 -6.73
N ASP A 40 -11.42 5.32 -7.58
CA ASP A 40 -10.45 5.19 -8.69
C ASP A 40 -9.00 5.24 -8.19
N ALA A 41 -8.74 5.97 -7.10
CA ALA A 41 -7.45 6.06 -6.46
C ALA A 41 -7.61 6.04 -4.93
N VAL A 42 -6.82 5.21 -4.26
CA VAL A 42 -6.76 5.14 -2.80
C VAL A 42 -5.31 5.36 -2.37
N MET A 43 -5.08 6.31 -1.47
CA MET A 43 -3.75 6.61 -0.95
C MET A 43 -3.77 6.54 0.58
N ALA A 44 -2.79 5.88 1.18
CA ALA A 44 -2.75 5.73 2.62
C ALA A 44 -1.33 5.74 3.21
N ASN A 45 -1.21 6.34 4.39
CA ASN A 45 -0.06 6.24 5.29
C ASN A 45 -0.59 5.81 6.67
N PRO A 46 -0.90 4.51 6.85
CA PRO A 46 -1.52 4.03 8.08
C PRO A 46 -0.55 4.06 9.26
N PRO A 47 -1.04 3.95 10.50
CA PRO A 47 -0.19 3.73 11.67
C PRO A 47 0.63 2.44 11.55
N TYR A 48 1.95 2.55 11.54
CA TYR A 48 2.84 1.41 11.29
C TYR A 48 2.79 0.38 12.41
N SER A 49 2.61 -0.89 12.03
CA SER A 49 2.61 -2.01 12.96
C SER A 49 1.66 -1.82 14.14
N ALA A 50 0.51 -1.18 13.91
CA ALA A 50 -0.48 -0.98 14.94
C ALA A 50 -1.03 -2.30 15.48
N HIS A 51 -1.45 -2.28 16.74
CA HIS A 51 -2.28 -3.32 17.31
C HIS A 51 -3.72 -3.15 16.78
N TRP A 52 -4.40 -4.27 16.52
CA TRP A 52 -5.79 -4.26 16.06
C TRP A 52 -6.54 -5.51 16.55
N ASN A 53 -7.88 -5.52 16.47
CA ASN A 53 -8.67 -6.70 16.80
C ASN A 53 -8.80 -7.62 15.58
N ASN A 54 -8.05 -8.71 15.62
CA ASN A 54 -8.01 -9.70 14.55
C ASN A 54 -8.92 -10.92 14.82
N LYS A 55 -9.83 -10.86 15.80
CA LYS A 55 -10.79 -11.93 16.11
C LYS A 55 -11.98 -11.90 15.17
N ASP A 56 -12.45 -13.08 14.78
CA ASP A 56 -13.68 -13.28 14.00
C ASP A 56 -13.67 -12.45 12.69
N ARG A 57 -12.53 -12.45 12.01
CA ARG A 57 -12.27 -11.67 10.78
C ARG A 57 -12.24 -12.54 9.52
N GLU A 58 -12.33 -13.86 9.68
CA GLU A 58 -12.18 -14.85 8.61
C GLU A 58 -13.23 -14.70 7.51
N ASP A 59 -14.45 -14.30 7.87
CA ASP A 59 -15.57 -14.08 6.95
C ASP A 59 -15.66 -12.63 6.42
N ASP A 60 -14.83 -11.71 6.94
CA ASP A 60 -14.78 -10.33 6.50
C ASP A 60 -14.35 -10.27 5.01
N PRO A 61 -15.16 -9.69 4.10
CA PRO A 61 -14.85 -9.61 2.68
C PRO A 61 -13.49 -8.98 2.36
N ARG A 62 -12.99 -8.10 3.24
CA ARG A 62 -11.68 -7.45 3.10
C ARG A 62 -10.53 -8.43 3.23
N PHE A 63 -10.69 -9.49 4.03
CA PHE A 63 -9.57 -10.36 4.43
C PHE A 63 -9.74 -11.82 4.00
N ARG A 64 -10.97 -12.31 3.80
CA ARG A 64 -11.29 -13.74 3.57
C ARG A 64 -10.51 -14.41 2.45
N GLU A 65 -10.11 -13.67 1.40
CA GLU A 65 -9.38 -14.22 0.26
C GLU A 65 -7.86 -14.24 0.43
N TYR A 66 -7.34 -13.64 1.50
CA TYR A 66 -5.91 -13.38 1.71
C TYR A 66 -5.38 -13.97 3.02
N GLY A 67 -6.21 -13.94 4.07
CA GLY A 67 -5.86 -14.29 5.43
C GLY A 67 -5.76 -13.06 6.36
N ILE A 68 -5.62 -13.35 7.65
CA ILE A 68 -5.69 -12.34 8.72
C ILE A 68 -4.29 -11.94 9.18
N ALA A 69 -4.02 -10.63 9.24
CA ALA A 69 -2.74 -10.12 9.72
C ALA A 69 -2.57 -10.35 11.25
N PRO A 70 -1.33 -10.42 11.77
CA PRO A 70 -1.10 -10.61 13.20
C PRO A 70 -1.69 -9.47 14.04
N LYS A 71 -2.17 -9.79 15.26
CA LYS A 71 -2.71 -8.80 16.23
C LYS A 71 -1.81 -7.59 16.47
N THR A 72 -0.49 -7.75 16.38
CA THR A 72 0.52 -6.71 16.64
C THR A 72 1.04 -6.04 15.37
N LYS A 73 0.49 -6.39 14.19
CA LYS A 73 0.94 -5.95 12.87
C LYS A 73 -0.26 -5.77 11.92
N ALA A 74 -0.98 -4.65 12.06
CA ALA A 74 -2.13 -4.32 11.21
C ALA A 74 -1.77 -3.88 9.77
N ASP A 75 -0.47 -3.83 9.40
CA ASP A 75 0.01 -3.27 8.14
C ASP A 75 -0.73 -3.83 6.90
N TYR A 76 -0.86 -5.16 6.83
CA TYR A 76 -1.60 -5.83 5.75
C TYR A 76 -3.12 -5.64 5.86
N SER A 77 -3.68 -5.48 7.06
CA SER A 77 -5.12 -5.22 7.23
C SER A 77 -5.50 -3.87 6.61
N PHE A 78 -4.69 -2.82 6.82
CA PHE A 78 -4.90 -1.54 6.15
C PHE A 78 -4.74 -1.64 4.63
N LEU A 79 -3.72 -2.34 4.15
CA LEU A 79 -3.52 -2.55 2.71
C LEU A 79 -4.72 -3.25 2.07
N LEU A 80 -5.22 -4.32 2.70
CA LEU A 80 -6.36 -5.09 2.20
C LEU A 80 -7.66 -4.28 2.26
N HIS A 81 -7.87 -3.46 3.29
CA HIS A 81 -8.98 -2.52 3.35
C HIS A 81 -8.91 -1.51 2.18
N CYS A 82 -7.75 -0.87 1.95
CA CYS A 82 -7.58 0.03 0.80
C CYS A 82 -7.85 -0.67 -0.54
N LEU A 83 -7.33 -1.89 -0.71
CA LEU A 83 -7.56 -2.68 -1.91
C LEU A 83 -9.04 -3.01 -2.08
N TYR A 84 -9.73 -3.39 -1.01
CA TYR A 84 -11.15 -3.72 -1.02
C TYR A 84 -12.02 -2.57 -1.57
N HIS A 85 -11.80 -1.32 -1.14
CA HIS A 85 -12.52 -0.13 -1.65
C HIS A 85 -11.98 0.46 -2.95
N THR A 86 -11.12 -0.26 -3.69
CA THR A 86 -10.61 0.23 -4.98
C THR A 86 -11.40 -0.39 -6.13
N LYS A 87 -11.77 0.39 -7.15
CA LYS A 87 -12.40 -0.13 -8.38
C LYS A 87 -11.44 -1.08 -9.12
N GLU A 88 -11.98 -1.95 -9.96
CA GLU A 88 -11.16 -2.85 -10.80
C GLU A 88 -10.13 -2.12 -11.69
N SER A 89 -10.49 -0.93 -12.19
CA SER A 89 -9.61 -0.06 -12.97
C SER A 89 -8.70 0.82 -12.12
N GLY A 90 -8.97 0.94 -10.83
CA GLY A 90 -8.31 1.86 -9.91
C GLY A 90 -6.96 1.39 -9.40
N ARG A 91 -6.32 2.23 -8.58
CA ARG A 91 -5.03 1.92 -7.95
C ARG A 91 -4.98 2.30 -6.48
N VAL A 92 -4.24 1.53 -5.71
CA VAL A 92 -3.82 1.87 -4.34
C VAL A 92 -2.36 2.29 -4.37
N ALA A 93 -2.00 3.34 -3.64
CA ALA A 93 -0.63 3.63 -3.26
C ALA A 93 -0.55 3.72 -1.73
N ILE A 94 0.12 2.76 -1.08
CA ILE A 94 0.19 2.69 0.37
C ILE A 94 1.63 2.68 0.87
N ILE A 95 1.95 3.52 1.84
CA ILE A 95 3.27 3.61 2.48
C ILE A 95 3.30 2.68 3.68
N LEU A 96 4.25 1.74 3.71
CA LEU A 96 4.41 0.74 4.78
C LEU A 96 5.89 0.55 5.16
N PRO A 97 6.20 0.07 6.37
CA PRO A 97 7.56 -0.30 6.74
C PRO A 97 8.03 -1.52 5.93
N HIS A 98 9.34 -1.61 5.63
CA HIS A 98 9.91 -2.71 4.82
C HIS A 98 9.57 -4.12 5.34
N GLY A 99 9.26 -4.29 6.63
CA GLY A 99 8.91 -5.59 7.19
C GLY A 99 7.77 -6.31 6.45
N VAL A 100 6.83 -5.59 5.83
CA VAL A 100 5.76 -6.23 5.05
C VAL A 100 6.28 -7.04 3.85
N LEU A 101 7.48 -6.72 3.36
CA LEU A 101 8.10 -7.36 2.19
C LEU A 101 8.70 -8.73 2.52
N PHE A 102 9.12 -8.95 3.77
CA PHE A 102 9.90 -10.16 4.14
C PHE A 102 9.41 -10.89 5.38
N ARG A 103 8.53 -10.31 6.21
CA ARG A 103 7.94 -11.06 7.34
C ARG A 103 7.18 -12.29 6.83
N GLY A 104 7.40 -13.42 7.50
CA GLY A 104 6.85 -14.73 7.13
C GLY A 104 5.47 -15.01 7.74
N ALA A 105 5.17 -16.30 7.97
CA ALA A 105 3.95 -16.78 8.59
C ALA A 105 2.67 -16.19 7.98
N ALA A 106 1.82 -15.53 8.78
CA ALA A 106 0.56 -14.96 8.31
C ALA A 106 0.75 -13.90 7.22
N GLU A 107 1.73 -13.00 7.39
CA GLU A 107 2.03 -11.95 6.41
C GLU A 107 2.62 -12.52 5.12
N GLY A 108 3.42 -13.58 5.22
CA GLY A 108 3.90 -14.32 4.05
C GLY A 108 2.76 -14.94 3.23
N ARG A 109 1.73 -15.48 3.89
CA ARG A 109 0.54 -16.02 3.21
C ARG A 109 -0.26 -14.93 2.50
N ILE A 110 -0.50 -13.80 3.17
CA ILE A 110 -1.20 -12.64 2.57
C ILE A 110 -0.43 -12.11 1.36
N ARG A 111 0.89 -11.94 1.51
CA ARG A 111 1.77 -11.48 0.41
C ARG A 111 1.73 -12.44 -0.77
N LYS A 112 1.81 -13.74 -0.52
CA LYS A 112 1.69 -14.76 -1.57
C LYS A 112 0.34 -14.66 -2.29
N ALA A 113 -0.77 -14.52 -1.56
CA ALA A 113 -2.10 -14.39 -2.16
C ALA A 113 -2.23 -13.14 -3.05
N LEU A 114 -1.67 -12.00 -2.63
CA LEU A 114 -1.63 -10.77 -3.45
C LEU A 114 -0.83 -10.97 -4.75
N ILE A 115 0.27 -11.73 -4.69
CA ILE A 115 1.13 -12.00 -5.85
C ILE A 115 0.49 -13.00 -6.79
N ASP A 116 -0.09 -14.09 -6.27
CA ASP A 116 -0.83 -15.09 -7.05
C ASP A 116 -2.02 -14.45 -7.79
N LYS A 117 -2.64 -13.42 -7.20
CA LYS A 117 -3.71 -12.62 -7.81
C LYS A 117 -3.19 -11.49 -8.73
N HIS A 118 -1.88 -11.34 -8.90
CA HIS A 118 -1.20 -10.29 -9.67
C HIS A 118 -1.49 -8.85 -9.20
N GLN A 119 -1.84 -8.66 -7.94
CA GLN A 119 -2.38 -7.40 -7.43
C GLN A 119 -1.33 -6.38 -7.01
N ILE A 120 -0.06 -6.78 -6.90
CA ILE A 120 1.06 -5.86 -6.64
C ILE A 120 1.64 -5.41 -7.98
N GLU A 121 1.49 -4.14 -8.34
CA GLU A 121 1.97 -3.56 -9.59
C GLU A 121 3.43 -3.11 -9.50
N ALA A 122 3.79 -2.51 -8.36
CA ALA A 122 5.14 -2.03 -8.06
C ALA A 122 5.43 -1.98 -6.56
N VAL A 123 6.71 -2.12 -6.22
CA VAL A 123 7.26 -1.91 -4.87
C VAL A 123 8.41 -0.91 -4.98
N ILE A 124 8.30 0.22 -4.29
CA ILE A 124 9.26 1.32 -4.32
C ILE A 124 9.90 1.44 -2.94
N GLY A 125 11.17 1.10 -2.80
CA GLY A 125 11.93 1.25 -1.56
C GLY A 125 12.52 2.64 -1.43
N PHE A 126 12.29 3.31 -0.29
CA PHE A 126 12.77 4.67 -0.04
C PHE A 126 13.98 4.68 0.91
N PRO A 127 14.71 5.81 0.97
CA PRO A 127 15.76 6.00 1.96
C PRO A 127 15.22 5.90 3.40
N ASP A 128 16.08 5.49 4.33
CA ASP A 128 15.82 5.61 5.76
C ASP A 128 15.72 7.10 6.18
N LYS A 129 15.15 7.39 7.36
CA LYS A 129 15.03 8.76 7.89
C LYS A 129 14.34 9.76 6.94
N LEU A 130 13.42 9.30 6.10
CA LEU A 130 12.56 10.17 5.28
C LEU A 130 11.47 10.85 6.14
N PHE A 131 11.00 10.15 7.18
CA PHE A 131 9.95 10.64 8.08
C PHE A 131 10.55 11.29 9.32
N LEU A 132 9.91 12.37 9.80
CA LEU A 132 10.32 13.05 11.04
C LEU A 132 10.16 12.17 12.28
N ASN A 133 9.16 11.29 12.28
CA ASN A 133 8.75 10.53 13.46
C ASN A 133 9.43 9.15 13.57
N THR A 134 10.17 8.71 12.55
CA THR A 134 10.85 7.42 12.57
C THR A 134 12.05 7.40 11.62
N GLY A 135 13.11 6.72 12.03
CA GLY A 135 14.30 6.53 11.21
C GLY A 135 14.23 5.32 10.28
N ILE A 136 13.17 4.49 10.36
CA ILE A 136 13.11 3.24 9.59
C ILE A 136 12.94 3.52 8.09
N PRO A 137 13.49 2.67 7.21
CA PRO A 137 13.16 2.70 5.79
C PRO A 137 11.72 2.24 5.56
N VAL A 138 11.06 2.88 4.61
CA VAL A 138 9.69 2.58 4.19
C VAL A 138 9.65 2.27 2.71
N CYS A 139 8.56 1.64 2.30
CA CYS A 139 8.27 1.38 0.90
C CYS A 139 6.87 1.89 0.55
N VAL A 140 6.66 2.21 -0.73
CA VAL A 140 5.33 2.35 -1.31
C VAL A 140 5.02 1.09 -2.10
N LEU A 141 3.87 0.48 -1.81
CA LEU A 141 3.29 -0.55 -2.68
C LEU A 141 2.21 0.11 -3.54
N ILE A 142 2.30 -0.14 -4.85
CA ILE A 142 1.23 0.20 -5.79
C ILE A 142 0.45 -1.08 -6.09
N LEU A 143 -0.86 -1.05 -5.89
CA LEU A 143 -1.73 -2.20 -6.12
C LEU A 143 -2.85 -1.89 -7.11
N LYS A 144 -3.32 -2.94 -7.78
CA LYS A 144 -4.47 -2.91 -8.69
C LYS A 144 -5.17 -4.26 -8.68
N LYS A 145 -6.51 -4.28 -8.61
CA LYS A 145 -7.28 -5.54 -8.50
C LYS A 145 -7.15 -6.43 -9.73
N ASN A 146 -7.25 -5.84 -10.92
CA ASN A 146 -7.24 -6.56 -12.18
C ASN A 146 -6.06 -6.14 -13.05
N ARG A 147 -5.05 -7.00 -13.13
CA ARG A 147 -3.86 -6.84 -13.98
C ARG A 147 -3.70 -8.04 -14.88
N ALA A 148 -3.54 -7.78 -16.18
CA ALA A 148 -3.18 -8.81 -17.15
C ALA A 148 -1.74 -9.31 -16.95
N ASN A 149 -0.84 -8.42 -16.52
CA ASN A 149 0.56 -8.75 -16.30
C ASN A 149 0.78 -9.24 -14.88
N SER A 150 1.51 -10.34 -14.74
CA SER A 150 1.90 -10.95 -13.47
C SER A 150 3.23 -10.41 -12.92
N ASP A 151 3.93 -9.58 -13.69
CA ASP A 151 5.19 -8.99 -13.30
C ASP A 151 5.03 -7.92 -12.20
N ILE A 152 6.08 -7.72 -11.42
CA ILE A 152 6.14 -6.71 -10.36
C ILE A 152 7.35 -5.83 -10.63
N LEU A 153 7.14 -4.52 -10.68
CA LEU A 153 8.24 -3.57 -10.80
C LEU A 153 8.82 -3.28 -9.41
N PHE A 154 10.08 -3.64 -9.20
CA PHE A 154 10.83 -3.22 -8.02
C PHE A 154 11.65 -1.99 -8.36
N VAL A 155 11.56 -0.94 -7.53
CA VAL A 155 12.34 0.29 -7.65
C VAL A 155 13.09 0.53 -6.34
N ASP A 156 14.42 0.59 -6.40
CA ASP A 156 15.27 0.97 -5.28
C ASP A 156 15.62 2.46 -5.36
N ALA A 157 14.81 3.29 -4.71
CA ALA A 157 15.04 4.72 -4.58
C ALA A 157 15.86 5.08 -3.33
N SER A 158 16.47 4.12 -2.64
CA SER A 158 17.17 4.34 -1.36
C SER A 158 18.37 5.28 -1.43
N GLN A 159 18.91 5.52 -2.64
CA GLN A 159 20.09 6.35 -2.89
C GLN A 159 19.77 7.76 -3.43
N GLY A 160 18.54 8.01 -3.89
CA GLY A 160 18.14 9.30 -4.44
C GLY A 160 17.57 10.22 -3.36
N PHE A 161 18.41 11.06 -2.76
CA PHE A 161 17.99 12.03 -1.73
C PHE A 161 19.03 13.13 -1.51
N GLU A 162 18.58 14.23 -0.92
CA GLU A 162 19.43 15.21 -0.23
C GLU A 162 19.53 14.88 1.26
N LYS A 163 20.75 14.93 1.81
CA LYS A 163 20.98 14.74 3.23
C LYS A 163 20.78 16.06 3.97
N MET A 164 19.76 16.13 4.81
CA MET A 164 19.56 17.22 5.76
C MET A 164 20.14 16.84 7.12
N LYS A 165 20.07 17.76 8.11
CA LYS A 165 20.67 17.56 9.44
C LYS A 165 20.27 16.24 10.10
N ASN A 166 18.96 15.96 10.17
CA ASN A 166 18.40 14.81 10.88
C ASN A 166 17.48 13.93 10.02
N LEU A 167 17.25 14.31 8.76
CA LEU A 167 16.37 13.59 7.84
C LEU A 167 16.99 13.55 6.44
N LYS A 168 16.47 12.67 5.61
CA LYS A 168 16.70 12.66 4.16
C LYS A 168 15.49 13.27 3.49
N GLN A 169 15.70 14.01 2.42
CA GLN A 169 14.63 14.64 1.66
C GLN A 169 14.74 14.24 0.20
N LEU A 170 13.61 13.89 -0.42
CA LEU A 170 13.56 13.70 -1.86
C LEU A 170 13.57 15.06 -2.54
N ARG A 171 14.46 15.22 -3.52
CA ARG A 171 14.46 16.40 -4.39
C ARG A 171 13.46 16.19 -5.53
N PRO A 172 13.03 17.26 -6.23
CA PRO A 172 12.15 17.12 -7.40
C PRO A 172 12.66 16.11 -8.42
N GLU A 173 13.97 16.11 -8.74
CA GLU A 173 14.55 15.17 -9.70
C GLU A 173 14.53 13.70 -9.22
N ASP A 174 14.55 13.47 -7.91
CA ASP A 174 14.42 12.11 -7.35
C ASP A 174 12.98 11.61 -7.55
N ILE A 175 11.99 12.48 -7.31
CA ILE A 175 10.56 12.18 -7.51
C ILE A 175 10.28 11.94 -9.00
N ASP A 176 10.79 12.79 -9.88
CA ASP A 176 10.61 12.66 -11.33
C ASP A 176 11.21 11.34 -11.83
N LYS A 177 12.41 10.98 -11.37
CA LYS A 177 13.03 9.69 -11.74
C LYS A 177 12.19 8.49 -11.30
N ILE A 178 11.67 8.52 -10.07
CA ILE A 178 10.82 7.44 -9.53
C ILE A 178 9.53 7.34 -10.35
N THR A 179 8.83 8.45 -10.54
CA THR A 179 7.54 8.49 -11.23
C THR A 179 7.67 8.08 -12.68
N GLU A 180 8.67 8.58 -13.42
CA GLU A 180 8.97 8.17 -14.79
C GLU A 180 9.27 6.67 -14.90
N THR A 181 10.01 6.12 -13.94
CA THR A 181 10.34 4.69 -13.92
C THR A 181 9.09 3.84 -13.69
N VAL A 182 8.22 4.26 -12.78
CA VAL A 182 6.98 3.55 -12.44
C VAL A 182 5.94 3.63 -13.55
N ILE A 183 5.66 4.83 -14.06
CA ILE A 183 4.67 5.08 -15.12
C ILE A 183 5.01 4.29 -16.38
N HIS A 184 6.29 4.28 -16.76
CA HIS A 184 6.75 3.60 -17.97
C HIS A 184 7.26 2.18 -17.73
N ARG A 185 7.23 1.69 -16.48
CA ARG A 185 7.73 0.36 -16.08
C ARG A 185 9.15 0.08 -16.58
N LYS A 186 10.02 1.10 -16.57
CA LYS A 186 11.38 1.02 -17.12
C LYS A 186 12.25 0.12 -16.23
N ALA A 187 12.95 -0.84 -16.82
CA ALA A 187 14.06 -1.54 -16.16
C ALA A 187 15.33 -0.67 -16.30
N VAL A 188 15.96 -0.35 -15.18
CA VAL A 188 17.12 0.55 -15.12
C VAL A 188 18.19 -0.11 -14.27
N ASP A 189 19.41 -0.25 -14.82
CA ASP A 189 20.52 -0.91 -14.14
C ASP A 189 20.71 -0.36 -12.72
N LYS A 190 20.76 -1.29 -11.74
CA LYS A 190 20.92 -1.01 -10.30
C LYS A 190 19.88 -0.06 -9.69
N TYR A 191 18.74 0.15 -10.34
CA TYR A 191 17.70 1.06 -9.85
C TYR A 191 16.31 0.46 -9.93
N SER A 192 15.98 -0.25 -11.01
CA SER A 192 14.69 -0.93 -11.12
C SER A 192 14.80 -2.27 -11.85
N HIS A 193 14.00 -3.23 -11.40
CA HIS A 193 13.92 -4.58 -11.96
C HIS A 193 12.45 -4.94 -12.19
N LEU A 194 12.13 -5.39 -13.40
CA LEU A 194 10.81 -5.92 -13.71
C LEU A 194 10.82 -7.42 -13.43
N ALA A 195 10.44 -7.79 -12.21
CA ALA A 195 10.49 -9.17 -11.77
C ALA A 195 9.37 -10.00 -12.39
N THR A 196 9.71 -11.19 -12.86
CA THR A 196 8.70 -12.17 -13.27
C THR A 196 7.91 -12.68 -12.06
N LEU A 197 6.77 -13.33 -12.31
CA LEU A 197 6.00 -13.98 -11.25
C LEU A 197 6.85 -15.02 -10.51
N GLU A 198 7.62 -15.81 -11.25
CA GLU A 198 8.49 -16.85 -10.68
C GLU A 198 9.59 -16.25 -9.79
N GLU A 199 10.25 -15.18 -10.24
CA GLU A 199 11.22 -14.45 -9.42
C GLU A 199 10.58 -13.90 -8.14
N SER A 200 9.39 -13.30 -8.26
CA SER A 200 8.66 -12.69 -7.14
C SER A 200 8.24 -13.72 -6.09
N LEU A 201 7.82 -14.91 -6.52
CA LEU A 201 7.48 -16.02 -5.63
C LEU A 201 8.72 -16.62 -4.95
N ARG A 202 9.84 -16.73 -5.67
CA ARG A 202 11.11 -17.23 -5.12
C ARG A 202 11.66 -16.33 -4.02
N MET A 203 11.54 -15.01 -4.19
CA MET A 203 11.94 -14.00 -3.17
C MET A 203 11.16 -14.12 -1.85
N ILE A 204 10.09 -14.94 -1.80
CA ILE A 204 9.22 -15.10 -0.62
C ILE A 204 9.42 -16.45 0.07
N THR A 205 9.91 -17.46 -0.66
CA THR A 205 10.11 -18.81 -0.15
C THR A 205 11.46 -19.04 0.53
N THR A 206 12.42 -18.13 0.35
CA THR A 206 13.74 -18.12 1.01
C THR A 206 13.76 -17.18 2.19
#